data_AF-A0A679I8Z3-F1
#
_entry.id   AF-A0A679I8Z3-F1
#
_cell.length_a   1.000
_cell.length_b   1.000
_cell.length_c   1.000
_cell.angle_alpha   90.00
_cell.angle_beta   90.00
_cell.angle_gamma   90.00
#
_symmetry.space_group_name_H-M   'P 1'
#
loop_
_entity.id
_entity.type
_entity.pdbx_description
1 polymer ?
#
loop_
_entity_poly.entity_id
_entity_poly.type
_entity_poly.pdbx_seq_one_letter_code
_entity_poly.pdbx_strand_id
1 'polypeptide(L)' 'MSSLILQSAPLKQIQTKNDLLSYSSGDIHVILNFSEKPRQVELLEHTTWQTLWSYNASHLEKNKIYLPQRAGWIGKRNT' A
#
# COMPACT_ATOMS: atom_id res chain seq x y z
N MET A 1 -4.20 -24.00 24.70
CA MET A 1 -4.63 -23.42 23.42
C MET A 1 -4.38 -21.92 23.50
N SER A 2 -3.35 -21.42 22.81
CA SER A 2 -2.97 -20.00 22.89
C SER A 2 -3.85 -19.19 21.93
N SER A 3 -4.66 -18.29 22.50
CA SER A 3 -5.42 -17.30 21.72
C SER A 3 -4.46 -16.32 21.07
N LEU A 4 -4.41 -16.30 19.74
CA LEU A 4 -3.80 -15.21 18.97
C LEU A 4 -4.59 -13.93 19.27
N ILE A 5 -4.04 -13.08 20.12
CA ILE A 5 -4.54 -11.71 20.29
C ILE A 5 -4.19 -10.99 18.99
N LEU A 6 -5.18 -10.79 18.12
CA LEU A 6 -5.11 -9.81 17.04
C LEU A 6 -4.97 -8.44 17.71
N GLN A 7 -3.74 -8.01 17.96
CA GLN A 7 -3.45 -6.62 18.28
C GLN A 7 -3.84 -5.81 17.05
N SER A 8 -5.05 -5.24 17.08
CA SER A 8 -5.49 -4.26 16.10
C SER A 8 -4.49 -3.11 16.13
N ALA A 9 -3.67 -2.99 15.10
CA ALA A 9 -2.77 -1.85 14.96
C ALA A 9 -3.63 -0.57 15.03
N PRO A 10 -3.29 0.40 15.90
CA PRO A 10 -4.08 1.62 16.03
C PRO A 10 -4.17 2.34 14.68
N LEU A 11 -5.37 2.75 14.29
CA LEU A 11 -5.72 3.41 13.00
C LEU A 11 -4.94 4.70 12.69
N LYS A 12 -3.99 5.12 13.54
CA LYS A 12 -3.21 6.36 13.43
C LYS A 12 -2.27 6.43 12.20
N GLN A 13 -2.05 5.32 11.49
CA GLN A 13 -1.20 5.27 10.28
C GLN A 13 -1.98 5.29 8.97
N ILE A 14 -3.31 5.40 9.02
CA ILE A 14 -4.12 5.51 7.81
C ILE A 14 -4.12 6.98 7.35
N GLN A 15 -3.50 7.23 6.21
CA GLN A 15 -3.68 8.49 5.51
C GLN A 15 -4.72 8.29 4.41
N THR A 16 -5.88 8.91 4.57
CA THR A 16 -6.89 9.03 3.52
C THR A 16 -6.82 10.42 2.91
N LYS A 17 -6.53 10.52 1.61
CA LYS A 17 -6.60 11.78 0.87
C LYS A 17 -7.22 11.54 -0.50
N ASN A 18 -8.31 12.25 -0.81
CA ASN A 18 -8.97 12.20 -2.12
C ASN A 18 -9.19 10.77 -2.64
N ASP A 19 -9.80 9.93 -1.80
CA ASP A 19 -10.13 8.51 -2.06
C ASP A 19 -8.91 7.58 -2.26
N LEU A 20 -7.73 8.01 -1.82
CA LEU A 20 -6.55 7.16 -1.73
C LEU A 20 -6.31 6.79 -0.26
N LEU A 21 -6.19 5.50 0.03
CA LEU A 21 -5.74 4.98 1.32
C LEU A 21 -4.30 4.51 1.20
N SER A 22 -3.45 4.97 2.12
CA SER A 22 -2.08 4.50 2.29
C SER A 22 -1.88 4.05 3.73
N TYR A 23 -1.31 2.87 3.91
CA TYR A 23 -1.05 2.27 5.21
C TYR A 23 0.30 1.54 5.20
N SER A 24 1.06 1.66 6.28
CA SER A 24 2.34 0.97 6.47
C SER A 24 2.35 0.26 7.82
N SER A 25 2.87 -0.97 7.85
CA SER A 25 3.06 -1.75 9.07
C SER A 25 4.33 -2.60 8.94
N GLY A 26 5.35 -2.27 9.72
CA GLY A 26 6.69 -2.82 9.54
C GLY A 26 7.18 -2.61 8.11
N ASP A 27 7.56 -3.71 7.44
CA ASP A 27 8.03 -3.70 6.05
C ASP A 27 6.90 -3.78 5.02
N ILE A 28 5.64 -3.90 5.45
CA ILE A 28 4.48 -3.99 4.55
C ILE A 28 3.90 -2.62 4.30
N HIS A 29 3.58 -2.34 3.04
CA HIS A 29 2.88 -1.13 2.63
C HIS A 29 1.67 -1.51 1.77
N VAL A 30 0.52 -0.93 2.08
CA VAL A 30 -0.75 -1.13 1.38
C VAL A 30 -1.19 0.20 0.81
N ILE A 31 -1.55 0.21 -0.47
CA ILE A 31 -2.11 1.38 -1.14
C ILE A 31 -3.36 0.97 -1.90
N LEU A 32 -4.47 1.65 -1.64
CA LEU A 32 -5.76 1.42 -2.29
C LEU A 32 -6.23 2.73 -2.91
N ASN A 33 -6.52 2.70 -4.20
CA ASN A 33 -7.14 3.80 -4.92
C ASN A 33 -8.64 3.52 -5.06
N PHE A 34 -9.47 4.19 -4.27
CA PHE A 34 -10.93 4.13 -4.36
C PHE A 34 -11.52 5.14 -5.36
N SER A 35 -10.69 6.02 -5.93
CA SER A 35 -11.19 7.05 -6.86
C SER A 35 -11.53 6.48 -8.24
N GLU A 36 -12.37 7.21 -8.98
CA GLU A 36 -12.68 6.98 -10.40
C GLU A 36 -11.58 7.48 -11.34
N LYS A 37 -10.40 7.84 -10.82
CA LYS A 37 -9.27 8.35 -11.59
C LYS A 37 -8.01 7.55 -11.27
N PRO A 38 -7.09 7.38 -12.22
CA PRO A 38 -5.79 6.80 -11.92
C PRO A 38 -5.01 7.69 -10.95
N ARG A 39 -4.17 7.07 -10.13
CA ARG A 39 -3.31 7.70 -9.14
C ARG A 39 -1.89 7.19 -9.30
N GLN A 40 -0.94 8.08 -9.03
CA GLN A 40 0.46 7.73 -8.86
C GLN A 40 0.87 8.12 -7.46
N VAL A 41 1.56 7.22 -6.76
CA VAL A 41 2.04 7.46 -5.40
C VAL A 41 3.54 7.24 -5.35
N GLU A 42 4.24 8.20 -4.76
CA GLU A 42 5.67 8.11 -4.48
C GLU A 42 5.88 7.39 -3.14
N LEU A 43 6.65 6.30 -3.20
CA LEU A 43 7.10 5.53 -2.05
C LEU A 43 8.43 6.10 -1.54
N LEU A 44 8.84 5.65 -0.35
CA LEU A 44 10.10 6.05 0.27
C LEU A 44 11.29 5.89 -0.68
N GLU A 45 12.10 6.93 -0.79
CA GLU A 45 13.30 6.95 -1.63
C GLU A 45 14.32 5.90 -1.14
N HIS A 46 15.21 5.47 -2.05
CA HIS A 46 16.26 4.49 -1.81
C HIS A 46 15.79 3.13 -1.25
N THR A 47 14.50 2.84 -1.38
CA THR A 47 13.88 1.61 -0.91
C THR A 47 13.49 0.74 -2.10
N THR A 48 13.89 -0.54 -2.09
CA THR A 48 13.38 -1.51 -3.08
C THR A 48 12.15 -2.22 -2.53
N TRP A 49 11.17 -2.43 -3.40
CA TRP A 49 9.87 -3.01 -3.03
C TRP A 49 9.61 -4.27 -3.84
N GLN A 50 9.21 -5.33 -3.15
CA GLN A 50 8.66 -6.53 -3.75
C GLN A 50 7.14 -6.43 -3.76
N THR A 51 6.51 -6.56 -4.93
CA THR A 51 5.05 -6.69 -5.01
C THR A 51 4.64 -8.04 -4.45
N LEU A 52 3.82 -8.03 -3.39
CA LEU A 52 3.21 -9.23 -2.83
C LEU A 52 1.85 -9.51 -3.46
N TRP A 53 1.10 -8.45 -3.75
CA TRP A 53 -0.21 -8.54 -4.36
C TRP A 53 -0.53 -7.28 -5.15
N SER A 54 -1.26 -7.46 -6.25
CA SER A 54 -1.84 -6.36 -7.00
C SER A 54 -3.23 -6.73 -7.50
N TYR A 55 -4.07 -5.71 -7.59
CA TYR A 55 -5.36 -5.76 -8.23
C TYR A 55 -5.48 -4.64 -9.26
N ASN A 56 -6.25 -4.94 -10.30
CA ASN A 56 -6.52 -4.03 -11.42
C ASN A 56 -5.24 -3.40 -11.98
N ALA A 57 -4.30 -4.24 -12.43
CA ALA A 57 -3.10 -3.86 -13.17
C ALA A 57 -2.23 -2.76 -12.52
N SER A 58 -2.16 -2.73 -11.19
CA SER A 58 -1.22 -1.85 -10.48
C SER A 58 0.23 -2.20 -10.84
N HIS A 59 1.05 -1.19 -11.11
CA HIS A 59 2.43 -1.37 -11.58
C HIS A 59 3.41 -0.53 -10.75
N LEU A 60 4.42 -1.18 -10.19
CA LEU A 60 5.53 -0.53 -9.49
C LEU A 60 6.69 -0.26 -10.45
N GLU A 61 7.08 1.00 -10.59
CA GLU A 61 8.28 1.42 -11.30
C GLU A 61 9.22 2.17 -10.32
N LYS A 62 10.36 1.56 -9.98
CA LYS A 62 11.31 2.10 -8.98
C LYS A 62 10.63 2.37 -7.64
N ASN A 63 10.47 3.64 -7.26
CA ASN A 63 9.80 4.10 -6.05
C ASN A 63 8.41 4.71 -6.34
N LYS A 64 7.83 4.45 -7.51
CA LYS A 64 6.52 4.99 -7.92
C LYS A 64 5.56 3.84 -8.19
N ILE A 65 4.42 3.85 -7.50
CA ILE A 65 3.33 2.91 -7.79
C ILE A 65 2.26 3.62 -8.61
N TYR A 66 1.98 3.09 -9.79
CA TYR A 66 0.85 3.48 -10.60
C TYR A 66 -0.34 2.59 -10.27
N LEU A 67 -1.46 3.23 -9.93
CA LEU A 67 -2.72 2.61 -9.56
C LEU A 67 -3.81 3.11 -10.51
N PRO A 68 -4.36 2.25 -11.37
CA PRO A 68 -5.60 2.56 -12.09
C PRO A 68 -6.74 2.92 -11.13
N GLN A 69 -7.86 3.41 -11.68
CA GLN A 69 -9.07 3.61 -10.88
C GLN A 69 -9.46 2.30 -10.18
N ARG A 70 -9.93 2.38 -8.93
CA ARG A 70 -10.39 1.20 -8.17
C ARG A 70 -9.33 0.08 -8.09
N ALA A 71 -8.06 0.44 -7.93
CA ALA A 71 -6.93 -0.49 -7.90
C ALA A 71 -6.32 -0.62 -6.50
N GLY A 72 -5.57 -1.69 -6.27
CA GLY A 72 -4.91 -1.95 -5.00
C GLY A 72 -3.55 -2.60 -5.18
N TRP A 73 -2.63 -2.26 -4.29
CA TRP A 73 -1.28 -2.81 -4.28
C TRP A 73 -0.82 -3.05 -2.85
N ILE A 74 -0.14 -4.18 -2.64
CA ILE A 74 0.54 -4.53 -1.39
C ILE A 74 1.99 -4.84 -1.74
N GLY A 75 2.90 -4.10 -1.13
CA GLY A 75 4.34 -4.31 -1.26
C GLY A 75 5.01 -4.62 0.05
N LYS A 76 6.13 -5.33 -0.05
CA LYS A 76 7.09 -5.51 1.03
C LYS A 76 8.38 -4.78 0.72
N ARG A 77 8.90 -4.05 1.70
CA ARG A 77 10.21 -3.44 1.67
C ARG A 77 11.29 -4.50 1.77
N ASN A 78 12.26 -4.47 0.87
CA ASN A 78 13.48 -5.24 1.02
C ASN A 78 14.50 -4.36 1.73
N THR A 79 14.93 -4.79 2.91
CA THR A 79 16.08 -4.25 3.65
C THR A 79 17.39 -4.70 3.03
#